data_AF-A0A8T7GRX9-F1
#
_entry.id   AF-A0A8T7GRX9-F1
#
_cell.length_a   1.000
_cell.length_b   1.000
_cell.length_c   1.000
_cell.angle_alpha   90.00
_cell.angle_beta   90.00
_cell.angle_gamma   90.00
#
_symmetry.space_group_name_H-M   'P 1'
#
loop_
_entity.id
_entity.type
_entity.pdbx_description
1 polymer ?
#
loop_
_entity_poly.entity_id
_entity_poly.type
_entity_poly.pdbx_seq_one_letter_code
_entity_poly.pdbx_strand_id
1 'polypeptide(L)'
;FLKHLIANKGKLYSEQIALFIKENNISKATFYNRVLPKLRAFGVIKVEREFEDINKKARKLKISISRTFGNYLMKIADSWLAIIDEI
;
A
#
# COMPACT_ATOMS: atom_id res chain seq x y z
N PHE A 1 -6.73 -6.11 -2.10
CA PHE A 1 -5.46 -5.77 -1.44
C PHE A 1 -5.61 -4.65 -0.42
N LEU A 2 -6.04 -3.43 -0.80
CA LEU A 2 -6.14 -2.29 0.14
C LEU A 2 -6.99 -2.57 1.39
N LYS A 3 -8.17 -3.19 1.23
CA LYS A 3 -9.00 -3.64 2.37
C LYS A 3 -8.23 -4.55 3.34
N HIS A 4 -7.45 -5.49 2.80
CA HIS A 4 -6.64 -6.41 3.59
C HIS A 4 -5.47 -5.69 4.29
N LEU A 5 -4.87 -4.69 3.63
CA LEU A 5 -3.84 -3.83 4.22
C LEU A 5 -4.41 -3.00 5.39
N ILE A 6 -5.61 -2.43 5.24
CA ILE A 6 -6.30 -1.68 6.30
C ILE A 6 -6.62 -2.59 7.49
N ALA A 7 -7.15 -3.80 7.24
CA ALA A 7 -7.43 -4.79 8.28
C ALA A 7 -6.18 -5.17 9.10
N ASN A 8 -4.99 -5.10 8.50
CA ASN A 8 -3.70 -5.35 9.16
C ASN A 8 -3.03 -4.06 9.68
N LYS A 9 -3.82 -3.11 10.20
CA LYS A 9 -3.32 -1.83 10.76
C LYS A 9 -2.49 -1.01 9.77
N GLY A 10 -2.77 -1.14 8.46
CA GLY A 10 -2.10 -0.40 7.40
C GLY A 10 -0.66 -0.84 7.11
N LYS A 11 -0.24 -2.02 7.57
CA LYS A 11 1.11 -2.59 7.32
C LYS A 11 1.02 -4.08 6.99
N LEU A 12 1.80 -4.52 6.01
CA LEU A 12 1.92 -5.93 5.63
C LEU A 12 3.38 -6.29 5.35
N TYR A 13 3.76 -7.49 5.78
CA TYR A 13 5.06 -8.11 5.51
C TYR A 13 4.97 -9.13 4.37
N SER A 14 6.12 -9.56 3.84
CA SER A 14 6.25 -10.50 2.73
C SER A 14 5.40 -11.76 2.88
N GLU A 15 5.34 -12.32 4.08
CA GLU A 15 4.64 -13.56 4.40
C GLU A 15 3.12 -13.35 4.30
N GLN A 16 2.63 -12.24 4.84
CA GLN A 16 1.21 -11.88 4.81
C GLN A 16 0.75 -11.54 3.38
N ILE A 17 1.61 -10.89 2.59
CA ILE A 17 1.35 -10.63 1.17
C ILE A 17 1.26 -11.95 0.40
N ALA A 18 2.16 -12.90 0.66
CA ALA A 18 2.14 -14.21 0.02
C ALA A 18 0.85 -14.99 0.34
N LEU A 19 0.38 -14.93 1.59
CA LEU A 19 -0.90 -15.51 2.01
C LEU A 19 -2.07 -14.85 1.28
N PHE A 20 -2.15 -13.52 1.28
CA PHE A 20 -3.20 -12.79 0.55
C PHE A 20 -3.26 -13.18 -0.93
N ILE A 21 -2.10 -13.23 -1.60
CA ILE A 21 -2.01 -13.60 -3.01
C ILE A 21 -2.55 -15.03 -3.24
N LYS A 22 -2.19 -15.97 -2.36
CA LYS A 22 -2.64 -17.37 -2.43
C LYS A 22 -4.15 -17.51 -2.18
N GLU A 23 -4.66 -16.89 -1.13
CA GLU A 23 -6.09 -16.95 -0.75
C GLU A 23 -7.01 -16.35 -1.81
N ASN A 24 -6.53 -15.34 -2.55
CA ASN A 24 -7.30 -14.65 -3.57
C ASN A 24 -7.04 -15.19 -4.99
N ASN A 25 -6.30 -16.30 -5.11
CA ASN A 25 -5.93 -16.93 -6.38
C ASN A 25 -5.29 -15.97 -7.40
N ILE A 26 -4.45 -15.05 -6.92
CA ILE A 26 -3.74 -14.07 -7.74
C ILE A 26 -2.35 -14.62 -8.09
N SER A 27 -1.89 -14.42 -9.32
CA SER A 27 -0.51 -14.80 -9.64
C SER A 27 0.49 -13.85 -8.96
N LYS A 28 1.58 -14.40 -8.41
CA LYS A 28 2.67 -13.59 -7.83
C LYS A 28 3.19 -12.57 -8.85
N ALA A 29 3.38 -12.98 -10.10
CA ALA A 29 3.85 -12.12 -11.17
C ALA A 29 2.88 -10.94 -11.42
N THR A 30 1.57 -11.20 -11.49
CA THR A 30 0.56 -10.15 -11.65
C THR A 30 0.61 -9.17 -10.48
N PHE A 31 0.71 -9.66 -9.25
CA PHE A 31 0.76 -8.78 -8.09
C PHE A 31 2.02 -7.91 -8.09
N TYR A 32 3.20 -8.52 -8.17
CA TYR A 32 4.47 -7.79 -8.03
C TYR A 32 4.82 -6.93 -9.25
N ASN A 33 4.41 -7.33 -10.46
CA ASN A 33 4.79 -6.63 -11.70
C ASN A 33 3.72 -5.66 -12.20
N ARG A 34 2.45 -5.83 -11.81
CA ARG A 34 1.35 -4.96 -12.29
C ARG A 34 0.66 -4.20 -11.17
N VAL A 35 0.23 -4.88 -10.10
CA VAL A 35 -0.58 -4.25 -9.06
C VAL A 35 0.28 -3.37 -8.15
N LEU A 36 1.35 -3.94 -7.60
CA LEU A 36 2.21 -3.27 -6.63
C LEU A 36 2.88 -2.00 -7.22
N PRO A 37 3.44 -2.01 -8.44
CA PRO A 37 4.05 -0.82 -9.01
C PRO A 37 3.05 0.31 -9.25
N LYS A 38 1.81 -0.01 -9.67
CA LYS A 38 0.74 0.97 -9.85
C LYS A 38 0.35 1.63 -8.53
N LEU A 39 0.12 0.85 -7.48
CA LEU A 39 -0.21 1.39 -6.16
C LEU A 39 0.89 2.30 -5.61
N ARG A 40 2.16 1.94 -5.86
CA ARG A 40 3.31 2.78 -5.49
C ARG A 40 3.39 4.05 -6.34
N ALA A 41 3.19 3.95 -7.65
CA ALA A 41 3.23 5.08 -8.58
C ALA A 41 2.16 6.13 -8.27
N PHE A 42 0.96 5.69 -7.89
CA PHE A 42 -0.12 6.57 -7.41
C PHE A 42 0.12 7.09 -5.98
N GLY A 43 1.21 6.72 -5.33
CA GLY A 43 1.55 7.18 -3.98
C GLY A 43 0.69 6.59 -2.87
N VAL A 44 -0.19 5.63 -3.17
CA VAL A 44 -1.14 5.02 -2.20
C VAL A 44 -0.41 4.26 -1.10
N ILE A 45 0.71 3.63 -1.45
CA ILE A 45 1.49 2.78 -0.55
C ILE A 45 2.95 3.19 -0.54
N LYS A 46 3.62 2.92 0.58
CA LYS A 46 5.06 2.97 0.73
C LYS A 46 5.60 1.55 0.79
N VAL A 47 6.64 1.29 0.02
CA VAL A 47 7.32 -0.02 -0.03
C VAL A 47 8.72 0.16 0.52
N GLU A 48 9.03 -0.55 1.60
CA GLU A 48 10.29 -0.49 2.32
C GLU A 48 10.89 -1.89 2.43
N ARG A 49 12.19 -1.94 2.69
CA ARG A 49 12.90 -3.17 3.07
C ARG A 49 13.48 -2.95 4.44
N GLU A 50 13.06 -3.75 5.41
CA GLU A 50 13.66 -3.73 6.75
C GLU A 50 14.84 -4.71 6.80
N PHE A 51 15.89 -4.32 7.54
CA PHE A 51 17.05 -5.15 7.82
C PHE A 51 16.90 -5.73 9.23
N GLU A 52 16.97 -7.05 9.35
CA GLU A 52 17.15 -7.72 10.65
C GLU A 52 18.66 -7.87 10.88
N ASP A 53 19.24 -6.97 11.68
CA ASP A 53 20.63 -6.97 12.16
C ASP A 53 21.78 -6.88 11.13
N ILE A 54 22.93 -6.41 11.64
CA ILE A 54 24.17 -6.11 10.90
C ILE A 54 24.76 -7.34 10.17
N ASN A 55 24.38 -8.57 10.53
CA ASN A 55 25.10 -9.78 10.09
C ASN A 55 24.28 -10.94 9.53
N LYS A 56 22.96 -10.84 9.32
CA LYS A 56 22.19 -11.97 8.75
C LYS A 56 21.18 -11.56 7.69
N LYS A 57 21.22 -12.27 6.56
CA LYS A 57 20.33 -12.13 5.40
C LYS A 57 18.86 -12.18 5.81
N ALA A 58 18.17 -11.04 5.79
CA ALA A 58 16.77 -10.94 5.35
C ALA A 58 16.41 -9.50 4.95
N ARG A 59 16.04 -9.31 3.68
CA ARG A 59 15.40 -8.08 3.19
C ARG A 59 13.89 -8.30 3.25
N LYS A 60 13.28 -8.23 4.43
CA LYS A 60 11.82 -8.44 4.54
C LYS A 60 11.12 -7.25 3.88
N LEU A 61 10.25 -7.55 2.91
CA LEU A 61 9.46 -6.54 2.22
C LEU A 61 8.37 -6.06 3.17
N LYS A 62 8.29 -4.76 3.38
CA LYS A 62 7.22 -4.12 4.14
C LYS A 62 6.44 -3.17 3.23
N ILE A 63 5.13 -3.36 3.18
CA ILE A 63 4.21 -2.44 2.51
C ILE A 63 3.39 -1.73 3.58
N SER A 64 3.33 -0.40 3.51
CA SER A 64 2.50 0.41 4.41
C SER A 64 1.64 1.40 3.63
N ILE A 65 0.54 1.87 4.24
CA ILE A 65 -0.29 2.93 3.66
C ILE A 65 0.45 4.26 3.72
N SER A 66 0.35 5.05 2.66
CA SER A 66 0.88 6.41 2.60
C SER A 66 -0.06 7.39 3.28
N ARG A 67 0.39 8.01 4.38
CA ARG A 67 -0.34 9.10 5.04
C ARG A 67 -0.48 10.31 4.11
N THR A 68 0.54 10.57 3.31
CA THR A 68 0.57 11.69 2.36
C THR A 68 -0.55 11.58 1.33
N PHE A 69 -0.81 10.38 0.82
CA PHE A 69 -1.91 10.16 -0.13
C PHE A 69 -3.28 10.48 0.47
N GLY A 70 -3.54 10.04 1.71
CA GLY A 70 -4.77 10.37 2.42
C GLY A 70 -4.95 11.88 2.61
N ASN A 71 -3.88 12.58 2.98
CA ASN A 71 -3.91 14.04 3.13
C ASN A 71 -4.28 14.76 1.81
N TYR A 72 -3.76 14.29 0.67
CA TYR A 72 -4.11 14.86 -0.62
C TYR A 72 -5.57 14.58 -1.01
N LEU A 73 -6.06 13.36 -0.76
CA LEU A 73 -7.46 13.02 -1.02
C LEU A 73 -8.42 13.90 -0.21
N MET A 74 -8.13 14.12 1.08
CA MET A 74 -8.95 15.00 1.92
C MET A 74 -8.96 16.42 1.36
N LYS A 75 -7.80 16.98 1.01
CA LYS A 75 -7.71 18.32 0.42
C LYS A 75 -8.52 18.44 -0.88
N ILE A 76 -8.45 17.44 -1.75
CA ILE A 76 -9.23 17.42 -3.00
C ILE A 76 -10.73 17.38 -2.70
N ALA A 77 -11.16 16.56 -1.74
CA ALA A 77 -12.55 16.46 -1.33
C ALA A 77 -13.05 17.79 -0.74
N ASP A 78 -12.28 18.40 0.16
CA ASP A 78 -12.62 19.69 0.78
C ASP A 78 -12.72 20.79 -0.28
N SER A 79 -11.76 20.85 -1.23
CA SER A 79 -11.81 21.81 -2.34
C SER A 79 -13.01 21.60 -3.26
N TRP A 80 -13.39 20.35 -3.51
CA TRP A 80 -14.56 20.05 -4.35
C TRP A 80 -15.86 20.48 -3.68
N LEU A 81 -16.01 20.21 -2.38
CA LEU A 81 -17.19 20.64 -1.62
C LEU A 81 -17.31 22.17 -1.59
N ALA A 82 -16.19 22.87 -1.36
CA ALA A 82 -16.19 24.33 -1.42
C ALA A 82 -16.67 24.88 -2.77
N ILE A 83 -16.27 24.27 -3.89
CA ILE A 83 -16.73 24.69 -5.23
C ILE A 83 -18.23 24.48 -5.40
N ILE A 84 -18.77 23.36 -4.89
CA ILE A 84 -20.21 23.08 -4.98
C ILE A 84 -21.01 24.06 -4.10
N ASP A 85 -20.52 24.38 -2.91
CA ASP A 85 -21.20 25.28 -1.98
C ASP A 85 -21.27 26.73 -2.50
N GLU A 86 -20.41 27.11 -3.46
CA GLU A 86 -20.41 28.41 -4.14
C GLU A 86 -21.36 28.50 -5.35
N ILE A 87 -22.00 27.40 -5.76
CA ILE A 87 -22.96 27.31 -6.88
C ILE A 87 -24.40 27.36 -6.36
#